data_AF-A0A2U2I675-F1
#
_entry.id   AF-A0A2U2I675-F1
#
_cell.length_a   1.000
_cell.length_b   1.000
_cell.length_c   1.000
_cell.angle_alpha   90.00
_cell.angle_beta   90.00
_cell.angle_gamma   90.00
#
_symmetry.space_group_name_H-M   'P 1'
#
loop_
_entity.id
_entity.type
_entity.pdbx_description
1 polymer ?
#
loop_
_entity_poly.entity_id
_entity_poly.type
_entity_poly.pdbx_seq_one_letter_code
_entity_poly.pdbx_strand_id
1 'polypeptide(L)'
;MLENFIDITNNVISEDGFEEFLPTLLFPDRNEVIVLGDLPVADNHELFAQEWIAKVVKPQENYLIAYRVDSKHFKVIANLDGAIEERTCRLGGNGLEEV
;
A
#
# COMPACT_ATOMS: atom_id res chain seq x y z
N MET A 1 0.09 -1.89 13.74
CA MET A 1 0.06 -2.75 12.53
C MET A 1 0.34 -1.92 11.29
N LEU A 2 -0.33 -0.77 11.12
CA LEU A 2 -0.03 0.19 10.06
C LEU A 2 1.45 0.60 10.00
N GLU A 3 2.05 1.07 11.10
CA GLU A 3 3.48 1.44 11.17
C GLU A 3 4.41 0.35 10.65
N ASN A 4 4.29 -0.87 11.19
CA ASN A 4 5.13 -2.00 10.77
C ASN A 4 4.97 -2.30 9.27
N PHE A 5 3.75 -2.19 8.73
CA PHE A 5 3.51 -2.43 7.31
C PHE A 5 4.12 -1.33 6.45
N ILE A 6 4.09 -0.08 6.90
CA ILE A 6 4.79 1.05 6.27
C ILE A 6 6.30 0.81 6.28
N ASP A 7 6.88 0.43 7.42
CA ASP A 7 8.32 0.15 7.55
C ASP A 7 8.77 -0.97 6.62
N ILE A 8 8.00 -2.07 6.57
CA ILE A 8 8.28 -3.19 5.65
C ILE A 8 8.18 -2.73 4.20
N THR A 9 7.12 -2.00 3.85
CA THR A 9 6.91 -1.48 2.49
C THR A 9 8.07 -0.57 2.09
N ASN A 10 8.52 0.30 2.99
CA ASN A 10 9.64 1.20 2.75
C ASN A 10 10.95 0.43 2.54
N ASN A 11 11.21 -0.59 3.35
CA ASN A 11 12.40 -1.44 3.18
C ASN A 11 12.39 -2.14 1.82
N VAL A 12 11.25 -2.74 1.42
CA VAL A 12 11.11 -3.38 0.10
C VAL A 12 11.34 -2.37 -1.02
N ILE A 13 10.71 -1.20 -0.95
CA ILE A 13 10.92 -0.13 -1.94
C ILE A 13 12.39 0.31 -2.01
N SER A 14 13.08 0.36 -0.87
CA SER A 14 14.50 0.75 -0.83
C SER A 14 15.43 -0.30 -1.45
N GLU A 15 15.06 -1.58 -1.42
CA GLU A 15 15.84 -2.69 -1.94
C GLU A 15 15.56 -2.94 -3.43
N ASP A 16 14.28 -2.96 -3.82
CA ASP A 16 13.83 -3.37 -5.15
C ASP A 16 13.59 -2.17 -6.09
N GLY A 17 13.55 -0.95 -5.56
CA GLY A 17 13.30 0.26 -6.32
C GLY A 17 11.81 0.62 -6.44
N PHE A 18 11.53 1.92 -6.46
CA PHE A 18 10.15 2.41 -6.39
C PHE A 18 9.40 2.41 -7.72
N GLU A 19 10.13 2.43 -8.84
CA GLU A 19 9.52 2.47 -10.17
C GLU A 19 8.70 1.20 -10.46
N GLU A 20 9.12 0.08 -9.88
CA GLU A 20 8.48 -1.23 -10.00
C GLU A 20 7.52 -1.54 -8.84
N PHE A 21 7.30 -0.62 -7.91
CA PHE A 21 6.42 -0.86 -6.78
C PHE A 21 4.95 -0.98 -7.21
N LEU A 22 4.41 -2.20 -7.09
CA LEU A 22 3.04 -2.53 -7.41
C LEU A 22 2.12 -2.46 -6.18
N PRO A 23 0.83 -2.12 -6.35
CA PRO A 23 -0.13 -2.15 -5.26
C PRO A 23 -0.14 -3.52 -4.58
N THR A 24 0.04 -3.51 -3.27
CA THR A 24 0.18 -4.72 -2.45
C THR A 24 -0.87 -4.70 -1.36
N LEU A 25 -1.66 -5.77 -1.27
CA LEU A 25 -2.74 -5.96 -0.32
C LEU A 25 -2.36 -7.07 0.67
N LEU A 26 -2.51 -6.81 1.95
CA LEU A 26 -2.30 -7.74 3.04
C LEU A 26 -3.63 -7.99 3.76
N PHE A 27 -3.99 -9.26 3.90
CA PHE A 27 -5.08 -9.74 4.74
C PHE A 27 -4.51 -10.40 6.00
N PRO A 28 -4.40 -9.67 7.12
CA PRO A 28 -3.75 -10.17 8.33
C PRO A 28 -4.43 -11.44 8.88
N ASP A 29 -5.76 -11.48 8.86
CA ASP A 29 -6.54 -12.61 9.40
C ASP A 29 -6.38 -13.91 8.58
N ARG A 30 -6.00 -13.77 7.30
CA ARG A 30 -5.76 -14.89 6.38
C ARG A 30 -4.29 -15.23 6.22
N ASN A 31 -3.38 -14.40 6.76
CA ASN A 31 -1.96 -14.45 6.48
C ASN A 31 -1.65 -14.50 4.97
N GLU A 32 -2.34 -13.64 4.20
CA GLU A 32 -2.30 -13.63 2.74
C GLU A 32 -1.82 -12.26 2.24
N VAL A 33 -0.85 -12.26 1.32
CA VAL A 33 -0.36 -11.08 0.61
C VAL A 33 -0.64 -11.26 -0.87
N ILE A 34 -1.26 -10.26 -1.49
CA ILE A 34 -1.59 -10.25 -2.92
C ILE A 34 -0.95 -9.00 -3.53
N VAL A 35 -0.34 -9.15 -4.70
CA VAL A 35 0.21 -8.04 -5.48
C VAL A 35 -0.64 -7.88 -6.74
N LEU A 36 -1.06 -6.65 -7.04
CA LEU A 36 -1.79 -6.34 -8.27
C LEU A 36 -0.79 -6.08 -9.41
N GLY A 37 -0.58 -7.12 -10.23
CA GLY A 37 0.19 -7.05 -11.46
C GLY A 37 -0.57 -6.44 -12.64
N ASP A 38 0.12 -6.33 -13.78
CA ASP A 38 -0.41 -5.89 -15.08
C ASP A 38 -1.07 -4.50 -15.09
N LEU A 39 -0.68 -3.63 -14.16
CA LEU A 39 -1.12 -2.23 -14.19
C LEU A 39 -0.37 -1.46 -15.28
N PRO A 40 -1.05 -0.53 -15.98
CA PRO A 40 -0.34 0.40 -16.85
C PRO A 40 0.69 1.16 -16.02
N VAL A 41 1.87 1.40 -16.59
CA VAL A 41 2.88 2.27 -15.97
C VAL A 41 2.28 3.67 -15.86
N ALA A 42 1.76 3.99 -14.67
CA ALA A 42 1.12 5.25 -14.37
C ALA A 42 1.71 5.82 -13.09
N ASP A 43 1.79 7.15 -12.98
CA ASP A 43 2.31 7.78 -11.77
C ASP A 43 1.35 7.60 -10.58
N ASN A 44 0.04 7.44 -10.84
CA ASN A 44 -0.99 7.33 -9.82
C ASN A 44 -1.77 6.01 -9.92
N HIS A 45 -1.73 5.18 -8.87
CA HIS A 45 -2.46 3.92 -8.76
C HIS A 45 -3.67 3.96 -7.81
N GLU A 46 -4.05 5.13 -7.30
CA GLU A 46 -5.11 5.30 -6.30
C GLU A 46 -6.45 4.74 -6.77
N LEU A 47 -6.89 5.09 -7.99
CA LEU A 47 -8.18 4.60 -8.52
C LEU A 47 -8.17 3.08 -8.66
N PHE A 48 -7.09 2.50 -9.16
CA PHE A 48 -6.95 1.05 -9.30
C PHE A 48 -6.96 0.35 -7.93
N ALA A 49 -6.26 0.90 -6.95
CA ALA A 49 -6.23 0.39 -5.58
C ALA A 49 -7.64 0.39 -4.96
N GLN A 50 -8.38 1.50 -5.09
CA GLN A 50 -9.75 1.61 -4.57
C GLN A 50 -10.71 0.63 -5.25
N GLU A 51 -10.69 0.56 -6.58
CA GLU A 51 -11.51 -0.40 -7.33
C GLU A 51 -11.15 -1.86 -6.99
N TRP A 52 -9.88 -2.13 -6.75
CA TRP A 52 -9.40 -3.45 -6.40
C TRP A 52 -9.89 -3.87 -5.02
N ILE A 53 -9.71 -3.03 -3.99
CA ILE A 53 -10.24 -3.26 -2.63
C ILE A 53 -11.73 -3.58 -2.69
N ALA A 54 -12.51 -2.78 -3.42
CA ALA A 54 -13.95 -2.96 -3.56
C ALA A 54 -14.36 -4.32 -4.18
N LYS A 55 -13.47 -4.94 -4.97
CA LYS A 55 -13.73 -6.25 -5.62
C LYS A 55 -13.32 -7.43 -4.75
N VAL A 56 -12.25 -7.31 -3.96
CA VAL A 56 -11.60 -8.47 -3.30
C VAL A 56 -11.79 -8.53 -1.80
N VAL A 57 -11.99 -7.39 -1.14
CA VAL A 57 -12.14 -7.31 0.32
C VAL A 57 -13.58 -7.64 0.69
N LYS A 58 -13.76 -8.55 1.65
CA LYS A 58 -15.10 -8.86 2.17
C LYS A 58 -15.58 -7.78 3.13
N PRO A 59 -16.91 -7.61 3.32
CA PRO A 59 -17.43 -6.71 4.34
C PRO A 59 -16.82 -7.04 5.72
N GLN A 60 -16.40 -5.99 6.44
CA GLN A 60 -15.81 -6.08 7.79
C GLN A 60 -14.47 -6.83 7.88
N GLU A 61 -13.83 -7.11 6.75
CA GLU A 61 -12.52 -7.76 6.74
C GLU A 61 -11.39 -6.75 6.98
N ASN A 62 -10.45 -7.16 7.82
CA ASN A 62 -9.23 -6.40 8.04
C ASN A 62 -8.34 -6.48 6.81
N TYR A 63 -7.80 -5.34 6.38
CA TYR A 63 -6.85 -5.27 5.29
C TYR A 63 -5.89 -4.10 5.43
N LEU A 64 -4.72 -4.23 4.82
CA LEU A 64 -3.81 -3.13 4.57
C LEU A 64 -3.45 -3.13 3.09
N ILE A 65 -3.52 -1.98 2.43
CA ILE A 65 -3.06 -1.82 1.06
C ILE A 65 -1.99 -0.75 1.00
N ALA A 66 -0.93 -0.99 0.24
CA ALA A 66 0.06 0.02 -0.13
C ALA A 66 0.03 0.20 -1.65
N TYR A 67 0.09 1.43 -2.14
CA TYR A 67 0.15 1.74 -3.57
C TYR A 67 0.86 3.06 -3.85
N ARG A 68 1.39 3.21 -5.06
CA ARG A 68 2.06 4.42 -5.51
C ARG A 68 1.06 5.56 -5.80
N VAL A 69 1.39 6.76 -5.34
CA VAL A 69 0.63 7.99 -5.59
C VAL A 69 1.28 8.85 -6.67
N ASP A 70 2.61 8.93 -6.64
CA ASP A 70 3.46 9.56 -7.66
C ASP A 70 4.87 8.94 -7.63
N SER A 71 5.86 9.52 -8.34
CA SER A 71 7.25 9.03 -8.39
C SER A 71 8.04 9.08 -7.07
N LYS A 72 7.50 9.66 -6.01
CA LYS A 72 8.17 9.83 -4.70
C LYS A 72 7.30 9.51 -3.50
N HIS A 73 6.01 9.22 -3.70
CA HIS A 73 5.08 8.98 -2.61
C HIS A 73 4.30 7.69 -2.82
N PHE A 74 4.18 6.91 -1.76
CA PHE A 74 3.22 5.82 -1.66
C PHE A 74 2.22 6.12 -0.54
N LYS A 75 1.01 5.58 -0.66
CA LYS A 75 0.00 5.66 0.37
C LYS A 75 -0.28 4.27 0.90
N VAL A 76 -0.50 4.19 2.21
CA VAL A 76 -1.00 3.01 2.89
C VAL A 76 -2.38 3.30 3.46
N ILE A 77 -3.33 2.41 3.19
CA ILE A 77 -4.66 2.42 3.82
C ILE A 77 -4.78 1.15 4.65
N ALA A 78 -5.18 1.29 5.91
CA ALA A 78 -5.52 0.17 6.77
C ALA A 78 -7.01 0.26 7.16
N ASN A 79 -7.73 -0.84 7.02
CA ASN A 79 -9.00 -1.05 7.71
C ASN A 79 -8.78 -2.12 8.77
N LEU A 80 -8.86 -1.73 10.03
CA LEU A 80 -8.69 -2.61 11.18
C LEU A 80 -9.90 -2.48 12.10
N ASP A 81 -10.64 -3.55 12.27
CA ASP A 81 -11.88 -3.64 13.05
C ASP A 81 -12.91 -2.57 12.67
N GLY A 82 -12.95 -2.19 11.39
CA GLY A 82 -13.83 -1.16 10.84
C GLY A 82 -13.32 0.27 10.96
N ALA A 83 -12.17 0.49 11.60
CA ALA A 83 -11.49 1.78 11.63
C ALA A 83 -10.58 1.90 10.41
N ILE A 84 -10.80 2.96 9.61
CA ILE A 84 -9.98 3.27 8.44
C ILE A 84 -8.94 4.31 8.82
N GLU A 85 -7.67 3.98 8.61
CA GLU A 85 -6.53 4.87 8.74
C GLU A 85 -5.79 4.96 7.41
N GLU A 86 -5.35 6.16 7.04
CA GLU A 86 -4.56 6.40 5.82
C GLU A 86 -3.28 7.14 6.16
N ARG A 87 -2.19 6.78 5.48
CA ARG A 87 -0.94 7.53 5.56
C ARG A 87 -0.26 7.64 4.20
N THR A 88 0.11 8.87 3.85
CA THR A 88 0.98 9.15 2.70
C THR A 88 2.43 9.22 3.20
N CYS A 89 3.30 8.45 2.55
CA CYS A 89 4.70 8.34 2.90
C CYS A 89 5.55 8.86 1.75
N ARG A 90 6.51 9.73 2.06
CA ARG A 90 7.50 10.19 1.09
C ARG A 90 8.76 9.35 1.15
N LEU A 91 9.31 9.05 -0.01
CA LEU A 91 10.65 8.50 -0.15
C LEU A 91 11.68 9.59 0.17
N GLY A 92 12.23 9.53 1.38
CA GLY A 92 13.35 10.36 1.83
C GLY A 92 14.66 9.60 1.70
N GLY A 93 15.72 10.30 1.26
CA GLY A 93 17.07 9.72 1.06
C GLY A 93 17.80 9.24 2.33
N ASN A 94 17.09 9.05 3.45
CA ASN A 94 17.55 8.38 4.68
C ASN A 94 16.41 8.12 5.70
N GLY A 95 15.14 8.00 5.28
CA GLY A 95 14.02 7.72 6.18
C GLY A 95 12.69 8.32 5.74
N LEU A 96 11.60 7.79 6.31
CA LEU A 96 10.22 8.18 6.07
C LEU A 96 9.97 9.59 6.63
N GLU A 97 9.57 10.53 5.77
CA GLU A 97 8.93 11.78 6.19
C GLU A 97 7.42 11.62 5.97
N GLU A 98 6.64 11.73 7.05
CA GLU A 98 5.18 11.90 6.97
C GLU A 98 4.88 13.26 6.31
N VAL A 99 3.99 13.28 5.32
CA VAL A 99 3.60 14.50 4.58
C VAL A 99 2.12 14.79 4.76
#